data_AF-A0A8T7AC27-F1
#
_entry.id   AF-A0A8T7AC27-F1
#
_cell.length_a   1.000
_cell.length_b   1.000
_cell.length_c   1.000
_cell.angle_alpha   90.00
_cell.angle_beta   90.00
_cell.angle_gamma   90.00
#
_symmetry.space_group_name_H-M   'P 1'
#
loop_
_entity.id
_entity.type
_entity.pdbx_description
1 polymer ?
#
loop_
_entity_poly.entity_id
_entity_poly.type
_entity_poly.pdbx_seq_one_letter_code
_entity_poly.pdbx_strand_id
1 'polypeptide(L)'
;VGLSAVEHALDQHYQFCLDAPDYVRTFYSLWFESVNADSELSESIKNIHRRRHHDTVAWITADPDISAQVKLRADAIAAQFSASVVGIVYYWLTNPDNLSETKKLHEGLKQTMQQLLGNDLNL
;
A
#
# COMPACT_ATOMS: atom_id res chain seq x y z
N VAL A 1 -4.81 5.19 13.42
CA VAL A 1 -3.79 4.12 13.57
C VAL A 1 -4.44 2.78 13.25
N GLY A 2 -3.66 1.69 13.27
CA GLY A 2 -4.09 0.33 12.97
C GLY A 2 -4.88 0.17 11.69
N LEU A 3 -5.89 -0.69 11.74
CA LEU A 3 -6.70 -1.08 10.58
C LEU A 3 -7.37 0.13 9.90
N SER A 4 -7.94 1.05 10.68
CA SER A 4 -8.63 2.23 10.11
C SER A 4 -7.69 3.15 9.32
N ALA A 5 -6.42 3.27 9.73
CA ALA A 5 -5.43 4.04 8.96
C ALA A 5 -5.06 3.34 7.64
N VAL A 6 -4.92 2.02 7.67
CA VAL A 6 -4.65 1.20 6.47
C VAL A 6 -5.81 1.30 5.47
N GLU A 7 -7.05 1.19 5.94
CA GLU A 7 -8.24 1.31 5.10
C GLU A 7 -8.35 2.70 4.48
N HIS A 8 -8.14 3.77 5.27
CA HIS A 8 -8.12 5.14 4.77
C HIS A 8 -7.02 5.36 3.71
N ALA A 9 -5.83 4.77 3.90
CA ALA A 9 -4.75 4.88 2.94
C ALA A 9 -5.14 4.23 1.59
N LEU A 10 -5.86 3.10 1.62
CA LEU A 10 -6.38 2.44 0.42
C LEU A 10 -7.49 3.24 -0.25
N ASP A 11 -8.40 3.84 0.53
CA ASP A 11 -9.44 4.71 0.02
C ASP A 11 -8.86 5.95 -0.66
N GLN A 12 -7.90 6.62 -0.02
CA GLN A 12 -7.18 7.75 -0.59
C GLN A 12 -6.44 7.35 -1.87
N HIS A 13 -5.77 6.20 -1.87
CA HIS A 13 -5.06 5.72 -3.05
C HIS A 13 -6.01 5.48 -4.24
N TYR A 14 -7.14 4.83 -4.01
CA TYR A 14 -8.16 4.65 -5.04
C TYR A 14 -8.73 5.99 -5.51
N GLN A 15 -8.98 6.94 -4.60
CA GLN A 15 -9.49 8.25 -4.94
C GLN A 15 -8.52 9.04 -5.85
N PHE A 16 -7.20 8.92 -5.63
CA PHE A 16 -6.21 9.51 -6.53
C PHE A 16 -6.27 8.94 -7.95
N CYS A 17 -6.57 7.65 -8.10
CA CYS A 17 -6.79 7.04 -9.42
C CYS A 17 -8.00 7.63 -10.17
N LEU A 18 -8.97 8.21 -9.45
CA LEU A 18 -10.17 8.84 -10.02
C LEU A 18 -9.96 10.33 -10.30
N ASP A 19 -9.42 11.07 -9.33
CA ASP A 19 -9.43 12.53 -9.35
C ASP A 19 -8.25 13.13 -10.11
N ALA A 20 -7.12 12.42 -10.15
CA ALA A 20 -5.89 12.89 -10.77
C ALA A 20 -5.18 11.80 -11.59
N PRO A 21 -5.88 11.10 -12.50
CA PRO A 21 -5.35 9.92 -13.18
C PRO A 21 -4.06 10.22 -13.97
N ASP A 22 -3.95 11.39 -14.59
CA ASP A 22 -2.75 11.76 -15.36
C ASP A 22 -1.54 11.96 -14.45
N TYR A 23 -1.70 12.68 -13.34
CA TYR A 23 -0.62 12.90 -12.36
C TYR A 23 -0.13 11.59 -11.75
N VAL A 24 -1.08 10.73 -11.35
CA VAL A 24 -0.78 9.45 -10.70
C VAL A 24 -0.15 8.48 -11.70
N ARG A 25 -0.55 8.50 -12.97
CA ARG A 25 0.11 7.74 -14.04
C ARG A 25 1.54 8.20 -14.25
N THR A 26 1.75 9.51 -14.45
CA THR A 26 3.10 10.05 -14.64
C THR A 26 4.00 9.70 -13.46
N PHE A 27 3.51 9.87 -12.23
CA PHE A 27 4.26 9.51 -11.02
C PHE A 27 4.67 8.04 -11.01
N TYR A 28 3.74 7.12 -11.24
CA TYR A 28 4.05 5.69 -11.18
C TYR A 28 4.83 5.17 -12.40
N SER A 29 4.65 5.75 -13.60
CA SER A 29 5.50 5.45 -14.76
C SER A 29 6.96 5.83 -14.49
N LEU A 30 7.20 7.07 -14.04
CA LEU A 30 8.54 7.51 -13.63
C LEU A 30 9.09 6.63 -12.51
N TRP A 31 8.23 6.20 -11.58
CA TRP A 31 8.62 5.29 -10.53
C TRP A 31 9.17 3.98 -11.11
N PHE A 32 8.39 3.27 -11.93
CA PHE A 32 8.81 1.98 -12.47
C PHE A 32 10.05 2.08 -13.37
N GLU A 33 10.18 3.17 -14.14
CA GLU A 33 11.37 3.42 -14.97
C GLU A 33 12.63 3.65 -14.12
N SER A 34 12.50 4.38 -13.00
CA SER A 34 13.64 4.68 -12.11
C SER A 34 14.21 3.46 -11.37
N VAL A 35 13.47 2.35 -11.28
CA VAL A 35 13.91 1.15 -10.54
C VAL A 35 15.14 0.53 -11.18
N ASN A 36 15.28 0.63 -12.51
CA ASN A 36 16.37 0.02 -13.28
C ASN A 36 17.41 1.03 -13.79
N ALA A 37 17.15 2.33 -13.63
CA ALA A 37 18.09 3.37 -14.02
C ALA A 37 18.85 3.85 -12.78
N ASP A 38 20.18 3.98 -12.88
CA ASP A 38 20.99 4.83 -11.99
C ASP A 38 20.59 6.31 -12.21
N SER A 39 19.34 6.59 -11.89
CA SER A 39 18.69 7.89 -12.02
C SER A 39 18.76 8.60 -10.68
N GLU A 40 18.85 9.93 -10.74
CA GLU A 40 18.74 10.80 -9.56
C GLU A 40 17.42 10.58 -8.78
N LEU A 41 16.41 10.01 -9.45
CA LEU A 41 15.11 9.68 -8.88
C LEU A 41 15.11 8.41 -8.02
N SER A 42 16.09 7.50 -8.21
CA SER A 42 16.14 6.21 -7.51
C SER A 42 16.18 6.37 -5.99
N GLU A 43 16.97 7.33 -5.49
CA GLU A 43 17.07 7.59 -4.05
C GLU A 43 15.78 8.21 -3.48
N SER A 44 15.19 9.16 -4.21
CA SER A 44 13.91 9.77 -3.82
C SER A 44 12.81 8.71 -3.69
N ILE A 45 12.75 7.76 -4.63
CA ILE A 45 11.75 6.70 -4.63
C ILE A 45 11.98 5.67 -3.54
N LYS A 46 13.24 5.27 -3.30
CA LYS A 46 13.61 4.44 -2.14
C LYS A 46 13.17 5.09 -0.83
N ASN A 47 13.34 6.41 -0.70
CA ASN A 47 12.92 7.17 0.48
C ASN A 47 11.39 7.18 0.65
N ILE A 48 10.63 7.38 -0.44
CA ILE A 48 9.16 7.31 -0.40
C ILE A 48 8.69 5.91 0.03
N HIS A 49 9.26 4.85 -0.54
CA HIS A 49 8.92 3.48 -0.17
C HIS A 49 9.23 3.20 1.31
N ARG A 50 10.43 3.56 1.77
CA ARG A 50 10.84 3.37 3.17
C ARG A 50 9.91 4.10 4.13
N ARG A 51 9.53 5.35 3.80
CA ARG A 51 8.61 6.14 4.62
C ARG A 51 7.22 5.49 4.69
N ARG A 52 6.64 5.09 3.55
CA ARG A 52 5.32 4.42 3.51
C ARG A 52 5.31 3.11 4.30
N HIS A 53 6.39 2.34 4.21
CA HIS A 53 6.57 1.11 4.99
C HIS A 53 6.62 1.43 6.50
N HIS A 54 7.48 2.36 6.91
CA HIS A 54 7.58 2.79 8.31
C HIS A 54 6.26 3.34 8.87
N ASP A 55 5.54 4.14 8.09
CA ASP A 55 4.24 4.68 8.50
C ASP A 55 3.24 3.54 8.76
N THR A 56 3.20 2.53 7.89
CA THR A 56 2.34 1.34 8.08
C THR A 56 2.72 0.55 9.33
N VAL A 57 4.02 0.31 9.56
CA VAL A 57 4.51 -0.33 10.79
C VAL A 57 4.11 0.47 12.04
N ALA A 58 4.27 1.79 11.99
CA ALA A 58 3.90 2.68 13.08
C ALA A 58 2.39 2.64 13.37
N TRP A 59 1.55 2.63 12.33
CA TRP A 59 0.10 2.50 12.52
C TRP A 59 -0.28 1.19 13.21
N ILE A 60 0.30 0.06 12.78
CA ILE A 60 0.01 -1.26 13.37
C ILE A 60 0.48 -1.32 14.83
N THR A 61 1.70 -0.86 15.11
CA THR A 61 2.29 -0.96 16.45
C THR A 61 1.66 -0.01 17.47
N ALA A 62 1.21 1.16 17.04
CA ALA A 62 0.59 2.18 17.89
C ALA A 62 -0.87 1.88 18.27
N ASP A 63 -1.54 0.96 17.58
CA ASP A 63 -2.95 0.64 17.86
C ASP A 63 -3.05 -0.27 19.10
N PRO A 64 -3.76 0.13 20.18
CA PRO A 64 -3.89 -0.68 21.39
C PRO A 64 -4.71 -1.96 21.18
N ASP A 65 -5.60 -1.99 20.19
CA ASP A 65 -6.52 -3.11 19.95
C ASP A 65 -5.87 -4.24 19.13
N ILE A 66 -4.70 -3.98 18.53
CA ILE A 66 -3.91 -4.99 17.84
C ILE A 66 -3.06 -5.78 18.85
N SER A 67 -3.14 -7.10 18.80
CA SER A 67 -2.43 -7.98 19.73
C SER A 67 -0.91 -7.85 19.64
N ALA A 68 -0.22 -8.15 20.75
CA ALA A 68 1.25 -8.16 20.78
C ALA A 68 1.85 -9.14 19.75
N GLN A 69 1.21 -10.30 19.54
CA GLN A 69 1.66 -11.30 18.57
C GLN A 69 1.58 -10.77 17.12
N VAL A 70 0.51 -10.05 16.77
CA VAL A 70 0.39 -9.38 15.48
C VAL A 70 1.43 -8.26 15.35
N LYS A 71 1.68 -7.48 16.41
CA LYS A 71 2.69 -6.40 16.40
C LYS A 71 4.12 -6.91 16.16
N LEU A 72 4.47 -8.10 16.63
CA LEU A 72 5.76 -8.74 16.31
C LEU A 72 5.93 -9.01 14.80
N ARG A 73 4.83 -9.11 14.06
CA ARG A 73 4.80 -9.32 12.60
C ARG A 73 4.54 -8.04 11.81
N ALA A 74 4.49 -6.87 12.46
CA ALA A 74 4.09 -5.62 11.83
C ALA A 74 4.95 -5.27 10.60
N ASP A 75 6.26 -5.54 10.65
CA ASP A 75 7.15 -5.32 9.51
C ASP A 75 6.79 -6.19 8.30
N ALA A 76 6.59 -7.49 8.50
CA ALA A 76 6.19 -8.42 7.45
C ALA A 76 4.79 -8.07 6.87
N ILE A 77 3.86 -7.69 7.74
CA ILE A 77 2.51 -7.25 7.33
C ILE A 77 2.60 -5.95 6.51
N ALA A 78 3.42 -4.99 6.93
CA ALA A 78 3.63 -3.74 6.19
C ALA A 78 4.31 -3.97 4.83
N ALA A 79 5.24 -4.93 4.74
CA ALA A 79 5.86 -5.32 3.48
C ALA A 79 4.82 -5.93 2.51
N GLN A 80 3.99 -6.86 3.02
CA GLN A 80 2.91 -7.48 2.23
C GLN A 80 1.89 -6.44 1.74
N PHE A 81 1.51 -5.50 2.60
CA PHE A 81 0.64 -4.39 2.25
C PHE A 81 1.25 -3.53 1.13
N SER A 82 2.51 -3.11 1.29
CA SER A 82 3.23 -2.28 0.32
C SER A 82 3.35 -2.98 -1.05
N ALA A 83 3.73 -4.26 -1.05
CA ALA A 83 3.81 -5.06 -2.27
C ALA A 83 2.45 -5.17 -2.98
N SER A 84 1.37 -5.36 -2.21
CA SER A 84 0.02 -5.46 -2.75
C SER A 84 -0.43 -4.13 -3.36
N VAL A 85 -0.19 -2.99 -2.70
CA VAL A 85 -0.49 -1.66 -3.25
C VAL A 85 0.25 -1.43 -4.59
N VAL A 86 1.54 -1.78 -4.66
CA VAL A 86 2.31 -1.67 -5.92
C VAL A 86 1.71 -2.56 -7.02
N GLY A 87 1.27 -3.78 -6.68
CA GLY A 87 0.58 -4.66 -7.64
C GLY A 87 -0.74 -4.07 -8.16
N ILE A 88 -1.51 -3.43 -7.29
CA ILE A 88 -2.76 -2.73 -7.68
C ILE A 88 -2.45 -1.54 -8.59
N VAL A 89 -1.41 -0.76 -8.29
CA VAL A 89 -0.94 0.33 -9.15
C VAL A 89 -0.59 -0.20 -10.54
N TYR A 90 0.18 -1.27 -10.62
CA TYR A 90 0.56 -1.87 -11.90
C TYR A 90 -0.67 -2.36 -12.69
N TYR A 91 -1.62 -3.01 -12.02
CA TYR A 91 -2.90 -3.40 -12.63
C TYR A 91 -3.64 -2.18 -13.19
N TRP A 92 -3.78 -1.11 -12.40
CA TRP A 92 -4.48 0.09 -12.81
C TRP A 92 -3.80 0.79 -13.99
N LEU A 93 -2.47 0.91 -14.00
CA LEU A 93 -1.71 1.50 -15.12
C LEU A 93 -1.94 0.76 -16.43
N THR A 94 -2.05 -0.57 -16.36
CA THR A 94 -2.25 -1.43 -17.54
C THR A 94 -3.71 -1.59 -17.92
N ASN A 95 -4.66 -1.25 -17.02
CA ASN A 95 -6.11 -1.36 -17.22
C ASN A 95 -6.83 -0.08 -16.76
N PRO A 96 -6.47 1.09 -17.30
CA PRO A 96 -6.85 2.38 -16.74
C PRO A 96 -8.36 2.67 -16.71
N ASP A 97 -9.10 2.11 -17.66
CA ASP A 97 -10.55 2.30 -17.76
C ASP A 97 -11.32 1.32 -16.87
N ASN A 98 -10.65 0.30 -16.31
CA ASN A 98 -11.27 -0.69 -15.44
C ASN A 98 -11.24 -0.27 -13.96
N LEU A 99 -11.85 0.88 -13.68
CA LEU A 99 -11.92 1.46 -12.34
C LEU A 99 -12.74 0.60 -11.37
N SER A 100 -13.70 -0.17 -11.88
CA SER A 100 -14.49 -1.12 -11.09
C SER A 100 -13.62 -2.24 -10.54
N GLU A 101 -12.79 -2.86 -11.38
CA GLU A 101 -11.89 -3.92 -10.93
C GLU A 101 -10.77 -3.36 -10.04
N THR A 102 -10.24 -2.18 -10.38
CA THR A 102 -9.29 -1.47 -9.51
C THR A 102 -9.86 -1.26 -8.11
N LYS A 103 -11.13 -0.87 -7.99
CA LYS A 103 -11.81 -0.74 -6.69
C LYS A 103 -11.89 -2.07 -5.95
N LYS A 104 -12.30 -3.15 -6.62
CA LYS A 104 -12.38 -4.49 -6.02
C LYS A 104 -11.04 -4.95 -5.47
N LEU A 105 -9.93 -4.66 -6.15
CA LEU A 105 -8.60 -4.98 -5.65
C LEU A 105 -8.27 -4.23 -4.35
N HIS A 106 -8.63 -2.94 -4.24
CA HIS A 106 -8.47 -2.19 -2.99
C HIS A 106 -9.33 -2.78 -1.87
N GLU A 107 -10.60 -3.10 -2.15
CA GLU A 107 -11.50 -3.73 -1.16
C GLU A 107 -11.01 -5.12 -0.73
N GLY A 108 -10.50 -5.93 -1.67
CA GLY A 108 -9.89 -7.22 -1.35
C GLY A 108 -8.64 -7.09 -0.49
N LEU A 109 -7.83 -6.05 -0.71
CA LEU A 109 -6.69 -5.75 0.16
C LEU A 109 -7.14 -5.29 1.55
N LYS A 110 -8.21 -4.47 1.68
CA LYS A 110 -8.78 -4.14 3.00
C LYS A 110 -9.19 -5.39 3.75
N GLN A 111 -9.92 -6.31 3.11
CA GLN A 111 -10.32 -7.59 3.72
C GLN A 111 -9.10 -8.42 4.15
N THR A 112 -8.05 -8.47 3.32
CA THR A 112 -6.80 -9.14 3.66
C THR A 112 -6.16 -8.53 4.92
N MET A 113 -6.12 -7.19 5.00
CA MET A 113 -5.56 -6.49 6.16
C MET A 113 -6.41 -6.67 7.41
N GLN A 114 -7.75 -6.70 7.29
CA GLN A 114 -8.65 -7.04 8.39
C GLN A 114 -8.32 -8.43 8.97
N GLN A 115 -8.08 -9.42 8.12
CA GLN A 115 -7.70 -10.76 8.56
C GLN A 115 -6.31 -10.79 9.19
N LEU A 116 -5.31 -10.13 8.60
CA LEU A 116 -3.94 -10.11 9.11
C LEU A 116 -3.82 -9.39 10.46
N LEU A 117 -4.61 -8.33 10.65
CA LEU A 117 -4.57 -7.50 11.86
C LEU A 117 -5.55 -7.99 12.94
N GLY A 118 -6.63 -8.67 12.55
CA GLY A 118 -7.64 -9.22 13.46
C GLY A 118 -7.38 -10.65 13.92
N ASN A 119 -6.52 -11.43 13.24
CA ASN A 119 -6.24 -12.82 13.61
C ASN A 119 -4.91 -12.99 14.37
N ASP A 120 -5.00 -13.56 15.56
CA ASP A 120 -3.89 -14.13 16.34
C ASP A 120 -3.37 -15.47 15.79
N LEU A 121 -3.54 -15.74 14.49
CA LEU A 121 -3.16 -17.03 13.91
C LEU A 121 -1.63 -17.15 13.89
N ASN A 122 -1.13 -18.03 14.77
CA ASN A 122 0.19 -18.64 14.73
C ASN A 122 0.35 -19.39 13.39
N LEU A 123 1.12 -18.82 12.47
CA LEU A 123 1.76 -19.55 11.38
C LEU A 123 3.22 -19.76 11.75
#